data_AF-A0A9C9PM17-F1
#
_entry.id   AF-A0A9C9PM17-F1
#
_cell.length_a   1.000
_cell.length_b   1.000
_cell.length_c   1.000
_cell.angle_alpha   90.00
_cell.angle_beta   90.00
_cell.angle_gamma   90.00
#
_symmetry.space_group_name_H-M   'P 1'
#
loop_
_entity.id
_entity.type
_entity.pdbx_description
1 polymer ?
#
loop_
_entity_poly.entity_id
_entity_poly.type
_entity_poly.pdbx_seq_one_letter_code
_entity_poly.pdbx_strand_id
1 'polypeptide(L)'
;MKNTVTKNSTTACTLLLATSSAFAGPTKTPSSGASIPATPPKIQFTKSSTPFAIKSITLESTGKEVQSCAVPSGVTRQDDPKPQRILSLAFDPKANQSATLKFDMSEISGSQEERVLILLYSPCLSNTPQIETPNSKQKLVLDKQKMQVMANYPVPAIMPAKGNRASTATTKMSFELNLDTGFLAHQVNAGDDTAYLQAALLPKADFEKQNYSNVQLSKLEAIQITPNTCPTDAAFSQNLNSDNQSCQKLP
;
A
#
# COMPACT_ATOMS: atom_id res chain seq x y z
N MET A 1 -31.09 4.44 49.25
CA MET A 1 -31.60 3.18 48.64
C MET A 1 -31.54 3.31 47.12
N LYS A 2 -30.85 2.35 46.47
CA LYS A 2 -30.98 1.83 45.08
C LYS A 2 -30.91 2.85 43.92
N ASN A 3 -29.77 3.00 43.23
CA ASN A 3 -29.11 2.16 42.20
C ASN A 3 -29.59 2.34 40.75
N THR A 4 -28.66 2.87 39.93
CA THR A 4 -28.27 2.48 38.54
C THR A 4 -29.29 2.66 37.40
N VAL A 5 -28.94 2.90 36.13
CA VAL A 5 -27.81 2.43 35.29
C VAL A 5 -27.55 3.46 34.17
N THR A 6 -26.31 3.92 34.00
CA THR A 6 -25.79 4.55 32.78
C THR A 6 -25.38 3.46 31.79
N LYS A 7 -25.89 3.47 30.55
CA LYS A 7 -25.45 2.59 29.47
C LYS A 7 -24.63 3.40 28.46
N ASN A 8 -23.32 3.28 28.55
CA ASN A 8 -22.39 3.59 27.46
C ASN A 8 -22.37 2.38 26.52
N SER A 9 -22.80 2.55 25.27
CA SER A 9 -22.65 1.54 24.24
C SER A 9 -21.53 1.96 23.29
N THR A 10 -20.33 1.46 23.56
CA THR A 10 -19.18 1.54 22.65
C THR A 10 -19.28 0.36 21.69
N THR A 11 -19.97 0.54 20.58
CA THR A 11 -19.99 -0.43 19.48
C THR A 11 -18.71 -0.25 18.67
N ALA A 12 -17.73 -1.13 18.90
CA ALA A 12 -16.59 -1.30 18.02
C ALA A 12 -17.07 -1.95 16.72
N CYS A 13 -17.18 -1.16 15.65
CA CYS A 13 -17.35 -1.70 14.30
C CYS A 13 -16.02 -2.30 13.83
N THR A 14 -15.78 -3.55 14.16
CA THR A 14 -14.78 -4.39 13.50
C THR A 14 -15.32 -4.77 12.12
N LEU A 15 -15.11 -3.89 11.13
CA LEU A 15 -15.40 -4.18 9.73
C LEU A 15 -14.34 -5.17 9.22
N LEU A 16 -14.70 -6.45 9.29
CA LEU A 16 -14.10 -7.54 8.53
C LEU A 16 -14.30 -7.25 7.03
N LEU A 17 -13.27 -6.72 6.36
CA LEU A 17 -13.23 -6.75 4.91
C LEU A 17 -12.81 -8.16 4.48
N ALA A 18 -13.75 -8.85 3.85
CA ALA A 18 -13.61 -10.18 3.30
C ALA A 18 -12.45 -10.23 2.30
N THR A 19 -11.45 -11.04 2.60
CA THR A 19 -10.37 -11.41 1.68
C THR A 19 -10.94 -12.36 0.61
N SER A 20 -11.46 -11.80 -0.47
CA SER A 20 -11.67 -12.56 -1.70
C SER A 20 -10.35 -12.57 -2.48
N SER A 21 -9.51 -13.58 -2.27
CA SER A 21 -8.37 -13.85 -3.14
C SER A 21 -8.87 -14.27 -4.53
N ALA A 22 -9.06 -13.29 -5.41
CA ALA A 22 -9.29 -13.53 -6.83
C ALA A 22 -7.94 -13.87 -7.48
N PHE A 23 -7.66 -15.16 -7.62
CA PHE A 23 -6.54 -15.66 -8.40
C PHE A 23 -6.79 -15.40 -9.89
N ALA A 24 -6.23 -14.31 -10.42
CA ALA A 24 -6.09 -14.11 -11.86
C ALA A 24 -4.87 -14.90 -12.35
N GLY A 25 -5.11 -16.11 -12.89
CA GLY A 25 -4.06 -16.94 -13.47
C GLY A 25 -3.69 -16.50 -14.90
N PRO A 26 -2.40 -16.45 -15.28
CA PRO A 26 -2.01 -16.24 -16.66
C PRO A 26 -2.02 -17.56 -17.45
N THR A 27 -2.62 -17.53 -18.63
CA THR A 27 -2.59 -18.61 -19.62
C THR A 27 -1.19 -18.74 -20.23
N LYS A 28 -0.54 -19.91 -20.12
CA LYS A 28 0.61 -20.28 -20.97
C LYS A 28 0.60 -21.76 -21.36
N THR A 29 0.80 -21.99 -22.65
CA THR A 29 0.99 -23.29 -23.32
C THR A 29 2.43 -23.82 -23.13
N PRO A 30 2.66 -25.15 -23.18
CA PRO A 30 3.93 -25.76 -22.78
C PRO A 30 4.85 -26.05 -23.97
N SER A 31 6.17 -26.05 -23.73
CA SER A 31 7.13 -26.80 -24.54
C SER A 31 8.28 -27.31 -23.68
N SER A 32 8.73 -28.52 -24.00
CA SER A 32 9.50 -29.48 -23.22
C SER A 32 11.02 -29.31 -23.33
N GLY A 33 11.76 -30.01 -22.45
CA GLY A 33 13.05 -30.60 -22.85
C GLY A 33 14.24 -30.47 -21.90
N ALA A 34 14.45 -31.53 -21.12
CA ALA A 34 15.74 -32.16 -20.76
C ALA A 34 16.78 -31.47 -19.83
N SER A 35 17.36 -32.34 -19.02
CA SER A 35 18.18 -32.19 -17.81
C SER A 35 19.68 -32.43 -18.02
N ILE A 36 20.58 -31.73 -17.30
CA ILE A 36 21.89 -32.22 -16.78
C ILE A 36 22.30 -31.37 -15.54
N PRO A 37 22.86 -31.94 -14.45
CA PRO A 37 23.21 -31.20 -13.22
C PRO A 37 24.62 -30.57 -13.29
N ALA A 38 24.75 -29.32 -12.85
CA ALA A 38 26.04 -28.66 -12.67
C ALA A 38 26.08 -27.85 -11.37
N THR A 39 27.15 -28.09 -10.61
CA THR A 39 27.60 -27.52 -9.34
C THR A 39 27.28 -26.03 -9.17
N PRO A 40 26.81 -25.55 -7.99
CA PRO A 40 26.35 -24.18 -7.83
C PRO A 40 27.53 -23.18 -7.91
N PRO A 41 27.53 -22.26 -8.88
CA PRO A 41 28.47 -21.14 -8.88
C PRO A 41 28.07 -20.17 -7.77
N LYS A 42 29.04 -19.68 -6.98
CA LYS A 42 28.85 -18.50 -6.13
C LYS A 42 28.54 -17.30 -7.02
N ILE A 43 27.26 -16.97 -7.18
CA ILE A 43 26.80 -15.79 -7.93
C ILE A 43 26.93 -14.58 -7.00
N GLN A 44 27.90 -13.72 -7.29
CA GLN A 44 27.90 -12.34 -6.79
C GLN A 44 26.80 -11.57 -7.53
N PHE A 45 25.71 -11.24 -6.83
CA PHE A 45 24.64 -10.41 -7.35
C PHE A 45 25.15 -8.97 -7.53
N THR A 46 25.31 -8.55 -8.78
CA THR A 46 25.48 -7.14 -9.11
C THR A 46 24.20 -6.39 -8.75
N LYS A 47 24.30 -5.38 -7.89
CA LYS A 47 23.23 -4.45 -7.48
C LYS A 47 22.58 -3.80 -8.71
N SER A 48 21.51 -4.38 -9.23
CA SER A 48 20.47 -3.61 -9.92
C SER A 48 19.86 -2.67 -8.88
N SER A 49 20.08 -1.37 -9.04
CA SER A 49 20.01 -0.37 -7.96
C SER A 49 18.68 0.38 -7.87
N THR A 50 17.66 0.02 -8.65
CA THR A 50 16.37 0.69 -8.57
C THR A 50 15.75 0.40 -7.19
N PRO A 51 15.59 1.43 -6.34
CA PRO A 51 15.00 1.22 -5.03
C PRO A 51 13.56 0.76 -5.21
N PHE A 52 13.17 -0.27 -4.46
CA PHE A 52 11.80 -0.72 -4.40
C PHE A 52 10.90 0.44 -3.94
N ALA A 53 9.94 0.82 -4.79
CA ALA A 53 9.07 1.96 -4.56
C ALA A 53 7.76 1.82 -5.32
N ILE A 54 6.72 2.48 -4.83
CA ILE A 54 5.59 2.88 -5.67
C ILE A 54 6.13 3.94 -6.63
N LYS A 55 5.89 3.83 -7.93
CA LYS A 55 6.35 4.79 -8.95
C LYS A 55 5.30 5.84 -9.26
N SER A 56 4.06 5.40 -9.42
CA SER A 56 2.91 6.26 -9.71
C SER A 56 1.67 5.70 -9.04
N ILE A 57 0.74 6.61 -8.74
CA ILE A 57 -0.62 6.31 -8.33
C ILE A 57 -1.51 7.05 -9.32
N THR A 58 -2.32 6.32 -10.07
CA THR A 58 -3.22 6.89 -11.08
C THR A 58 -4.66 6.54 -10.76
N LEU A 59 -5.55 7.52 -10.92
CA LEU A 59 -6.98 7.30 -10.84
C LEU A 59 -7.52 6.94 -12.22
N GLU A 60 -8.03 5.73 -12.35
CA GLU A 60 -8.85 5.30 -13.47
C GLU A 60 -10.32 5.43 -13.04
N SER A 61 -10.96 6.52 -13.44
CA SER A 61 -12.37 6.76 -13.15
C SER A 61 -13.23 6.44 -14.36
N THR A 62 -14.36 5.78 -14.14
CA THR A 62 -15.39 5.56 -15.15
C THR A 62 -16.41 6.72 -15.22
N GLY A 63 -16.29 7.72 -14.32
CA GLY A 63 -17.20 8.85 -14.17
C GLY A 63 -16.55 10.15 -13.68
N LYS A 64 -17.36 11.20 -13.48
CA LYS A 64 -16.97 12.50 -12.92
C LYS A 64 -17.04 12.55 -11.38
N GLU A 65 -17.54 11.49 -10.77
CA GLU A 65 -17.96 11.43 -9.36
C GLU A 65 -16.80 11.11 -8.43
N VAL A 66 -15.68 10.61 -8.94
CA VAL A 66 -14.37 10.62 -8.27
C VAL A 66 -13.39 11.29 -9.22
N GLN A 67 -12.69 12.31 -8.74
CA GLN A 67 -11.74 13.07 -9.53
C GLN A 67 -10.44 13.33 -8.77
N SER A 68 -9.34 13.37 -9.52
CA SER A 68 -8.05 13.78 -9.00
C SER A 68 -7.99 15.31 -8.91
N CYS A 69 -7.51 15.81 -7.78
CA CYS A 69 -7.37 17.23 -7.50
C CYS A 69 -5.90 17.64 -7.60
N ALA A 70 -5.67 18.91 -7.96
CA ALA A 70 -4.33 19.47 -7.95
C ALA A 70 -3.81 19.52 -6.51
N VAL A 71 -2.61 18.98 -6.29
CA VAL A 71 -1.91 19.10 -5.02
C VAL A 71 -1.12 20.41 -5.03
N PRO A 72 -1.37 21.34 -4.10
CA PRO A 72 -0.67 22.61 -4.07
C PRO A 72 0.85 22.43 -3.95
N SER A 73 1.61 23.17 -4.74
CA SER A 73 3.07 23.08 -4.74
C SER A 73 3.65 23.52 -3.39
N GLY A 74 4.58 22.74 -2.85
CA GLY A 74 5.27 23.07 -1.59
C GLY A 74 4.48 22.73 -0.32
N VAL A 75 3.26 22.21 -0.44
CA VAL A 75 2.53 21.68 0.73
C VAL A 75 3.01 20.27 1.05
N THR A 76 3.48 20.09 2.27
CA THR A 76 3.86 18.79 2.83
C THR A 76 3.33 18.68 4.25
N ARG A 77 3.18 17.45 4.75
CA ARG A 77 2.93 17.22 6.17
C ARG A 77 4.06 17.83 7.00
N GLN A 78 3.71 18.56 8.05
CA GLN A 78 4.64 19.23 8.96
C GLN A 78 5.35 18.21 9.85
N ASP A 79 4.55 17.32 10.45
CA ASP A 79 5.02 16.27 11.34
C ASP A 79 5.56 15.06 10.59
N ASP A 80 6.60 14.45 11.13
CA ASP A 80 7.04 13.15 10.69
C ASP A 80 6.03 12.07 11.11
N PRO A 81 5.92 10.96 10.36
CA PRO A 81 6.63 10.67 9.12
C PRO A 81 5.99 11.32 7.87
N LYS A 82 6.83 11.87 6.97
CA LYS A 82 6.38 12.60 5.78
C LYS A 82 6.15 11.68 4.58
N PRO A 83 4.96 11.73 3.93
CA PRO A 83 4.73 11.05 2.67
C PRO A 83 5.68 11.57 1.57
N GLN A 84 6.17 10.66 0.72
CA GLN A 84 6.95 11.01 -0.46
C GLN A 84 6.10 11.70 -1.50
N ARG A 85 4.88 11.21 -1.73
CA ARG A 85 3.87 11.87 -2.55
C ARG A 85 2.53 11.83 -1.85
N ILE A 86 1.70 12.76 -2.27
CA ILE A 86 0.34 12.89 -1.84
C ILE A 86 -0.51 12.93 -3.10
N LEU A 87 -1.58 12.13 -3.13
CA LEU A 87 -2.65 12.25 -4.09
C LEU A 87 -3.82 12.96 -3.40
N SER A 88 -4.51 13.87 -4.10
CA SER A 88 -5.74 14.48 -3.59
C SER A 88 -6.91 14.01 -4.45
N LEU A 89 -7.97 13.52 -3.81
CA LEU A 89 -9.17 13.02 -4.47
C LEU A 89 -10.39 13.77 -3.93
N ALA A 90 -11.27 14.19 -4.84
CA ALA A 90 -12.61 14.62 -4.49
C ALA A 90 -13.64 13.61 -4.99
N PHE A 91 -14.69 13.38 -4.22
CA PHE A 91 -15.76 12.47 -4.62
C PHE A 91 -17.16 12.96 -4.22
N ASP A 92 -18.20 12.61 -4.98
CA ASP A 92 -19.59 12.84 -4.58
C ASP A 92 -20.05 11.76 -3.58
N PRO A 93 -20.32 12.10 -2.29
CA PRO A 93 -20.74 11.12 -1.30
C PRO A 93 -22.17 10.58 -1.52
N LYS A 94 -22.95 11.18 -2.43
CA LYS A 94 -24.30 10.73 -2.78
C LYS A 94 -24.30 9.80 -4.00
N ALA A 95 -23.20 9.78 -4.75
CA ALA A 95 -23.03 8.84 -5.84
C ALA A 95 -22.76 7.44 -5.28
N ASN A 96 -23.33 6.42 -5.91
CA ASN A 96 -22.99 5.02 -5.67
C ASN A 96 -22.17 4.52 -6.85
N GLN A 97 -20.89 4.85 -6.86
CA GLN A 97 -19.96 4.52 -7.93
C GLN A 97 -18.63 3.99 -7.40
N SER A 98 -17.94 3.27 -8.29
CA SER A 98 -16.59 2.79 -8.07
C SER A 98 -15.59 3.48 -8.97
N ALA A 99 -14.41 3.78 -8.43
CA ALA A 99 -13.24 4.22 -9.19
C ALA A 99 -12.07 3.29 -8.87
N THR A 100 -11.09 3.17 -9.76
CA THR A 100 -9.94 2.30 -9.54
C THR A 100 -8.68 3.13 -9.37
N LEU A 101 -7.99 2.95 -8.25
CA LEU A 101 -6.63 3.43 -8.07
C LEU A 101 -5.65 2.37 -8.52
N LYS A 102 -4.79 2.74 -9.45
CA LYS A 102 -3.70 1.90 -9.92
C LYS A 102 -2.38 2.37 -9.36
N PHE A 103 -1.67 1.48 -8.70
CA PHE A 103 -0.36 1.73 -8.10
C PHE A 103 0.69 1.00 -8.92
N ASP A 104 1.43 1.72 -9.76
CA ASP A 104 2.50 1.10 -10.53
C ASP A 104 3.76 1.00 -9.66
N MET A 105 4.33 -0.20 -9.60
CA MET A 105 5.53 -0.46 -8.83
C MET A 105 6.79 -0.21 -9.66
N SER A 106 7.88 0.10 -8.96
CA SER A 106 9.22 0.02 -9.53
C SER A 106 9.49 -1.39 -10.06
N GLU A 107 10.32 -1.49 -11.09
CA GLU A 107 10.75 -2.78 -11.62
C GLU A 107 11.40 -3.61 -10.52
N ILE A 108 10.80 -4.77 -10.24
CA ILE A 108 11.28 -5.69 -9.22
C ILE A 108 12.35 -6.54 -9.86
N SER A 109 13.56 -6.51 -9.30
CA SER A 109 14.66 -7.34 -9.77
C SER A 109 14.36 -8.81 -9.49
N GLY A 110 14.67 -9.65 -10.47
CA GLY A 110 14.51 -11.10 -10.41
C GLY A 110 15.24 -11.71 -9.22
N SER A 111 14.67 -12.81 -8.75
CA SER A 111 15.08 -13.53 -7.54
C SER A 111 15.07 -15.02 -7.80
N GLN A 112 15.95 -15.77 -7.14
CA GLN A 112 15.89 -17.23 -7.15
C GLN A 112 14.74 -17.78 -6.28
N GLU A 113 14.17 -16.92 -5.43
CA GLU A 113 13.08 -17.25 -4.52
C GLU A 113 11.79 -16.52 -4.91
N GLU A 114 10.65 -17.17 -4.69
CA GLU A 114 9.34 -16.53 -4.75
C GLU A 114 9.24 -15.43 -3.68
N ARG A 115 8.61 -14.32 -4.03
CA ARG A 115 8.35 -13.21 -3.12
C ARG A 115 6.86 -12.90 -3.09
N VAL A 116 6.44 -12.19 -2.05
CA VAL A 116 5.09 -11.65 -1.94
C VAL A 116 5.22 -10.15 -1.94
N LEU A 117 4.44 -9.51 -2.82
CA LEU A 117 4.27 -8.08 -2.90
C LEU A 117 2.95 -7.73 -2.20
N ILE A 118 2.97 -6.79 -1.25
CA ILE A 118 1.86 -6.45 -0.38
C ILE A 118 1.64 -4.94 -0.43
N LEU A 119 0.39 -4.49 -0.53
CA LEU A 119 0.02 -3.10 -0.32
C LEU A 119 -0.61 -2.96 1.07
N LEU A 120 0.04 -2.18 1.93
CA LEU A 120 -0.41 -1.89 3.28
C LEU A 120 -1.08 -0.52 3.31
N TYR A 121 -2.14 -0.43 4.10
CA TYR A 121 -2.92 0.78 4.33
C TYR A 121 -3.10 1.01 5.82
N SER A 122 -3.10 2.27 6.26
CA SER A 122 -3.57 2.66 7.58
C SER A 122 -4.12 4.09 7.55
N PRO A 123 -5.17 4.41 8.32
CA PRO A 123 -5.55 5.81 8.57
C PRO A 123 -4.55 6.51 9.52
N CYS A 124 -3.69 5.77 10.20
CA CYS A 124 -2.80 6.32 11.23
C CYS A 124 -1.33 6.01 10.97
N LEU A 125 -0.48 6.94 11.39
CA LEU A 125 0.98 6.81 11.37
C LEU A 125 1.51 6.56 12.77
N SER A 126 2.67 5.93 12.84
CA SER A 126 3.45 5.74 14.06
C SER A 126 4.83 6.37 13.88
N ASN A 127 5.21 7.21 14.84
CA ASN A 127 6.51 7.87 14.88
C ASN A 127 7.65 6.91 15.24
N THR A 128 7.30 5.75 15.80
CA THR A 128 8.25 4.68 16.14
C THR A 128 7.94 3.43 15.33
N PRO A 129 8.94 2.73 14.76
CA PRO A 129 8.72 1.46 14.08
C PRO A 129 8.10 0.43 15.04
N GLN A 130 6.86 0.01 14.78
CA GLN A 130 6.14 -0.98 15.60
C GLN A 130 6.40 -2.44 15.16
N ILE A 131 7.04 -2.62 14.00
CA ILE A 131 7.53 -3.91 13.50
C ILE A 131 8.99 -3.73 13.09
N GLU A 132 9.86 -4.59 13.62
CA GLU A 132 11.28 -4.58 13.29
C GLU A 132 11.49 -4.99 11.83
N THR A 133 12.17 -4.11 11.08
CA THR A 133 12.51 -4.30 9.68
C THR A 133 13.99 -3.98 9.48
N PRO A 134 14.91 -4.72 10.14
CA PRO A 134 16.32 -4.38 10.23
C PRO A 134 16.99 -4.20 8.87
N ASN A 135 16.68 -5.06 7.90
CA ASN A 135 17.32 -5.03 6.58
C ASN A 135 16.61 -4.11 5.57
N SER A 136 15.49 -3.48 5.96
CA SER A 136 14.82 -2.48 5.13
C SER A 136 15.44 -1.11 5.33
N LYS A 137 15.72 -0.41 4.21
CA LYS A 137 16.12 1.00 4.25
C LYS A 137 15.00 1.91 4.74
N GLN A 138 13.77 1.63 4.33
CA GLN A 138 12.58 2.34 4.81
C GLN A 138 12.00 1.56 5.99
N LYS A 139 11.52 2.26 7.02
CA LYS A 139 10.84 1.63 8.15
C LYS A 139 9.33 1.60 7.94
N LEU A 140 8.67 0.65 8.62
CA LEU A 140 7.23 0.63 8.66
C LEU A 140 6.78 1.77 9.58
N VAL A 141 6.04 2.71 9.02
CA VAL A 141 5.56 3.91 9.72
C VAL A 141 4.04 3.96 9.82
N LEU A 142 3.35 2.95 9.30
CA LEU A 142 1.92 2.78 9.51
C LEU A 142 1.66 2.27 10.94
N ASP A 143 0.60 2.77 11.57
CA ASP A 143 0.17 2.25 12.86
C ASP A 143 -0.39 0.82 12.72
N LYS A 144 0.26 -0.14 13.36
CA LYS A 144 -0.02 -1.57 13.36
C LYS A 144 -1.42 -1.92 13.87
N GLN A 145 -1.99 -1.15 14.79
CA GLN A 145 -3.33 -1.45 15.33
C GLN A 145 -4.42 -1.12 14.32
N LYS A 146 -4.17 -0.16 13.42
CA LYS A 146 -5.11 0.28 12.38
C LYS A 146 -4.72 -0.17 10.97
N MET A 147 -3.52 -0.74 10.81
CA MET A 147 -3.00 -1.19 9.53
C MET A 147 -3.78 -2.39 8.99
N GLN A 148 -4.02 -2.38 7.69
CA GLN A 148 -4.67 -3.44 6.94
C GLN A 148 -3.87 -3.79 5.68
N VAL A 149 -3.99 -5.04 5.24
CA VAL A 149 -3.47 -5.49 3.94
C VAL A 149 -4.55 -5.27 2.90
N MET A 150 -4.31 -4.35 1.96
CA MET A 150 -5.26 -4.06 0.88
C MET A 150 -5.20 -5.09 -0.23
N ALA A 151 -4.00 -5.57 -0.54
CA ALA A 151 -3.78 -6.52 -1.62
C ALA A 151 -2.46 -7.29 -1.43
N ASN A 152 -2.42 -8.51 -1.96
CA ASN A 152 -1.23 -9.34 -2.02
C ASN A 152 -1.06 -9.96 -3.42
N TYR A 153 0.17 -9.97 -3.92
CA TYR A 153 0.50 -10.52 -5.23
C TYR A 153 1.72 -11.44 -5.14
N PRO A 154 1.64 -12.67 -5.65
CA PRO A 154 2.79 -13.54 -5.75
C PRO A 154 3.74 -13.01 -6.84
N VAL A 155 5.01 -12.88 -6.48
CA VAL A 155 6.10 -12.55 -7.40
C VAL A 155 6.89 -13.82 -7.66
N PRO A 156 6.81 -14.38 -8.89
CA PRO A 156 7.48 -15.63 -9.20
C PRO A 156 9.00 -15.48 -9.12
N ALA A 157 9.69 -16.57 -8.80
CA ALA A 157 11.13 -16.64 -8.96
C ALA A 157 11.49 -16.49 -10.44
N ILE A 158 12.40 -15.58 -10.74
CA ILE A 158 12.91 -15.35 -12.09
C ILE A 158 14.42 -15.39 -12.00
N MET A 159 14.99 -16.48 -12.50
CA MET A 159 16.44 -16.61 -12.57
C MET A 159 16.98 -15.69 -13.68
N PRO A 160 18.04 -14.92 -13.42
CA PRO A 160 18.73 -14.21 -14.50
C PRO A 160 19.24 -15.23 -15.52
N ALA A 161 19.05 -14.94 -16.81
CA ALA A 161 19.45 -15.84 -17.87
C ALA A 161 20.96 -16.14 -17.80
N LYS A 162 21.32 -17.42 -17.71
CA LYS A 162 22.72 -17.87 -17.78
C LYS A 162 23.29 -17.50 -19.15
N GLY A 163 24.14 -16.47 -19.21
CA GLY A 163 24.93 -16.17 -20.41
C GLY A 163 25.13 -14.68 -20.71
N ASN A 164 24.20 -13.81 -20.31
CA ASN A 164 24.34 -12.37 -20.53
C ASN A 164 24.52 -11.62 -19.21
N ARG A 165 25.77 -11.27 -18.90
CA ARG A 165 26.19 -10.52 -17.69
C ARG A 165 25.58 -9.11 -17.56
N ALA A 166 24.76 -8.66 -18.51
CA ALA A 166 24.25 -7.29 -18.57
C ALA A 166 22.74 -7.13 -18.33
N SER A 167 21.94 -8.21 -18.30
CA SER A 167 20.48 -8.10 -18.14
C SER A 167 20.03 -8.76 -16.83
N THR A 168 19.69 -7.93 -15.84
CA THR A 168 18.95 -8.41 -14.67
C THR A 168 17.50 -8.56 -15.11
N ALA A 169 16.95 -9.77 -15.04
CA ALA A 169 15.53 -9.96 -15.34
C ALA A 169 14.70 -9.12 -14.35
N THR A 170 13.72 -8.38 -14.86
CA THR A 170 12.85 -7.51 -14.04
C THR A 170 11.39 -7.80 -14.32
N THR A 171 10.55 -7.62 -13.30
CA THR A 171 9.09 -7.72 -13.43
C THR A 171 8.45 -6.36 -13.14
N LYS A 172 7.52 -5.96 -14.02
CA LYS A 172 6.61 -4.84 -13.79
C LYS A 172 5.35 -5.37 -13.14
N MET A 173 4.87 -4.70 -12.10
CA MET A 173 3.63 -5.03 -11.41
C MET A 173 2.88 -3.75 -11.06
N SER A 174 1.56 -3.86 -10.99
CA SER A 174 0.69 -2.81 -10.50
C SER A 174 -0.35 -3.41 -9.56
N PHE A 175 -0.75 -2.65 -8.54
CA PHE A 175 -1.93 -2.95 -7.73
C PHE A 175 -3.12 -2.20 -8.29
N GLU A 176 -4.29 -2.81 -8.30
CA GLU A 176 -5.55 -2.14 -8.60
C GLU A 176 -6.43 -2.20 -7.36
N LEU A 177 -6.82 -1.02 -6.86
CA LEU A 177 -7.69 -0.86 -5.70
C LEU A 177 -8.99 -0.22 -6.15
N ASN A 178 -10.10 -0.92 -5.97
CA ASN A 178 -11.41 -0.35 -6.20
C ASN A 178 -11.82 0.50 -5.00
N LEU A 179 -12.03 1.78 -5.24
CA LEU A 179 -12.61 2.75 -4.33
C LEU A 179 -14.13 2.70 -4.47
N ASP A 180 -14.82 2.45 -3.36
CA ASP A 180 -16.27 2.59 -3.27
C ASP A 180 -16.61 3.93 -2.61
N THR A 181 -17.41 4.75 -3.29
CA THR A 181 -17.81 6.08 -2.81
C THR A 181 -18.60 6.05 -1.50
N GLY A 182 -19.36 4.99 -1.23
CA GLY A 182 -20.04 4.78 0.05
C GLY A 182 -19.04 4.53 1.19
N PHE A 183 -18.01 3.72 0.94
CA PHE A 183 -16.91 3.51 1.87
C PHE A 183 -16.11 4.80 2.11
N LEU A 184 -15.78 5.55 1.06
CA LEU A 184 -15.10 6.85 1.18
C LEU A 184 -15.93 7.84 2.00
N ALA A 185 -17.25 7.90 1.77
CA ALA A 185 -18.18 8.73 2.55
C ALA A 185 -18.14 8.35 4.03
N HIS A 186 -18.20 7.06 4.35
CA HIS A 186 -18.10 6.60 5.74
C HIS A 186 -16.78 7.02 6.38
N GLN A 187 -15.66 6.88 5.66
CA GLN A 187 -14.33 7.22 6.15
C GLN A 187 -14.18 8.73 6.44
N VAL A 188 -14.55 9.58 5.49
CA VAL A 188 -14.51 11.05 5.66
C VAL A 188 -15.46 11.51 6.76
N ASN A 189 -16.67 10.93 6.85
CA ASN A 189 -17.62 11.27 7.92
C ASN A 189 -17.12 10.85 9.31
N ALA A 190 -16.24 9.85 9.39
CA ALA A 190 -15.56 9.47 10.61
C ALA A 190 -14.35 10.37 10.94
N GLY A 191 -14.04 11.36 10.09
CA GLY A 191 -12.89 12.26 10.23
C GLY A 191 -11.56 11.61 9.86
N ASP A 192 -11.57 10.60 9.00
CA ASP A 192 -10.40 9.86 8.53
C ASP A 192 -10.02 10.26 7.09
N ASP A 193 -9.82 11.56 6.86
CA ASP A 193 -9.68 12.15 5.51
C ASP A 193 -8.38 11.78 4.78
N THR A 194 -7.38 11.23 5.48
CA THR A 194 -6.09 10.85 4.88
C THR A 194 -5.80 9.36 4.99
N ALA A 195 -5.58 8.71 3.87
CA ALA A 195 -5.15 7.31 3.78
C ALA A 195 -3.63 7.22 3.60
N TYR A 196 -2.93 6.49 4.46
CA TYR A 196 -1.49 6.27 4.37
C TYR A 196 -1.17 4.88 3.84
N LEU A 197 -0.21 4.79 2.92
CA LEU A 197 0.10 3.56 2.20
C LEU A 197 1.60 3.28 2.16
N GLN A 198 1.97 2.01 2.29
CA GLN A 198 3.32 1.51 2.02
C GLN A 198 3.22 0.16 1.33
N ALA A 199 4.03 -0.06 0.30
CA ALA A 199 4.21 -1.39 -0.28
C ALA A 199 5.31 -2.15 0.48
N ALA A 200 5.16 -3.45 0.57
CA ALA A 200 6.15 -4.37 1.16
C ALA A 200 6.46 -5.50 0.17
N LEU A 201 7.73 -5.83 0.01
CA LEU A 201 8.18 -6.97 -0.78
C LEU A 201 9.07 -7.85 0.11
N LEU A 202 8.70 -9.11 0.29
CA LEU A 202 9.47 -10.06 1.11
C LEU A 202 9.46 -11.47 0.52
N PRO A 203 10.44 -12.32 0.83
CA PRO A 203 10.40 -13.72 0.46
C PRO A 203 9.12 -14.39 0.95
N LYS A 204 8.54 -15.27 0.15
CA LYS A 204 7.29 -15.97 0.50
C LYS A 204 7.44 -16.78 1.79
N ALA A 205 8.58 -17.46 1.95
CA ALA A 205 8.88 -18.22 3.16
C ALA A 205 8.93 -17.34 4.42
N ASP A 206 9.40 -16.10 4.30
CA ASP A 206 9.44 -15.13 5.39
C ASP A 206 8.04 -14.61 5.71
N PHE A 207 7.22 -14.33 4.69
CA PHE A 207 5.81 -13.96 4.87
C PHE A 207 5.01 -15.02 5.62
N GLU A 208 5.12 -16.29 5.21
CA GLU A 208 4.43 -17.44 5.84
C GLU A 208 4.86 -17.64 7.29
N LYS A 209 6.11 -17.32 7.63
CA LYS A 209 6.67 -17.40 8.99
C LYS A 209 6.48 -16.12 9.81
N GLN A 210 5.84 -15.08 9.24
CA GLN A 210 5.74 -13.75 9.84
C GLN A 210 7.10 -13.16 10.24
N ASN A 211 8.15 -13.50 9.49
CA ASN A 211 9.50 -12.96 9.67
C ASN A 211 9.69 -11.74 8.77
N TYR A 212 9.67 -10.54 9.34
CA TYR A 212 9.80 -9.30 8.58
C TYR A 212 11.25 -8.80 8.47
N SER A 213 12.24 -9.60 8.86
CA SER A 213 13.64 -9.19 8.85
C SER A 213 14.14 -8.77 7.47
N ASN A 214 13.69 -9.46 6.41
CA ASN A 214 14.10 -9.25 5.02
C ASN A 214 13.05 -8.53 4.17
N VAL A 215 12.06 -7.89 4.79
CA VAL A 215 11.11 -7.08 4.04
C VAL A 215 11.81 -5.88 3.42
N GLN A 216 11.44 -5.55 2.19
CA GLN A 216 11.75 -4.28 1.55
C GLN A 216 10.50 -3.43 1.56
N LEU A 217 10.56 -2.27 2.21
CA LEU A 217 9.44 -1.34 2.26
C LEU A 217 9.63 -0.20 1.26
N SER A 218 8.53 0.22 0.63
CA SER A 218 8.50 1.49 -0.09
C SER A 218 8.52 2.65 0.89
N LYS A 219 8.79 3.85 0.36
CA LYS A 219 8.49 5.09 1.08
C LYS A 219 6.99 5.21 1.33
N LEU A 220 6.64 6.06 2.29
CA LEU A 220 5.27 6.38 2.66
C LEU A 220 4.60 7.16 1.53
N GLU A 221 3.37 6.80 1.17
CA GLU A 221 2.50 7.56 0.29
C GLU A 221 1.25 7.98 1.07
N ALA A 222 0.59 9.05 0.64
CA ALA A 222 -0.68 9.47 1.20
C ALA A 222 -1.71 9.75 0.10
N ILE A 223 -2.98 9.51 0.42
CA ILE A 223 -4.14 9.89 -0.38
C ILE A 223 -5.06 10.69 0.51
N GLN A 224 -5.22 11.97 0.21
CA GLN A 224 -6.15 12.85 0.88
C GLN A 224 -7.48 12.83 0.13
N ILE A 225 -8.57 12.63 0.85
CA ILE A 225 -9.90 12.38 0.31
C ILE A 225 -10.83 13.47 0.83
N THR A 226 -11.54 14.16 -0.07
CA THR A 226 -12.48 15.22 0.29
C THR A 226 -13.84 15.03 -0.36
N PRO A 227 -14.94 15.36 0.31
CA PRO A 227 -16.27 15.22 -0.26
C PRO A 227 -16.61 16.41 -1.18
N ASN A 228 -17.39 16.12 -2.21
CA ASN A 228 -17.97 17.00 -3.23
C ASN A 228 -16.98 17.67 -4.18
N THR A 229 -16.08 18.52 -3.67
CA THR A 229 -15.21 19.38 -4.48
C THR A 229 -13.76 19.26 -4.07
N CYS A 230 -12.86 19.57 -5.01
CA CYS A 230 -11.44 19.67 -4.69
C CYS A 230 -11.21 20.71 -3.60
N PRO A 231 -10.33 20.44 -2.62
CA PRO A 231 -10.06 21.36 -1.54
C PRO A 231 -9.32 22.60 -2.07
N THR A 232 -9.52 23.73 -1.40
CA THR A 232 -8.65 24.89 -1.58
C THR A 232 -7.26 24.59 -0.99
N ASP A 233 -6.24 25.33 -1.39
CA ASP A 233 -4.87 25.14 -0.88
C ASP A 233 -4.80 25.19 0.65
N ALA A 234 -5.56 26.10 1.27
CA ALA A 234 -5.65 26.23 2.72
C ALA A 234 -6.32 25.00 3.37
N ALA A 235 -7.46 24.55 2.82
CA ALA A 235 -8.16 23.37 3.32
C ALA A 235 -7.32 22.09 3.11
N PHE A 236 -6.64 21.96 1.98
CA PHE A 236 -5.73 20.86 1.70
C PHE A 236 -4.60 20.81 2.73
N SER A 237 -3.94 21.96 2.96
CA SER A 237 -2.85 22.07 3.93
C SER A 237 -3.31 21.77 5.34
N GLN A 238 -4.49 22.26 5.73
CA GLN A 238 -5.07 21.98 7.04
C GLN A 238 -5.35 20.48 7.21
N ASN A 239 -6.05 19.86 6.26
CA ASN A 239 -6.43 18.45 6.34
C ASN A 239 -5.23 17.51 6.35
N LEU A 240 -4.18 17.81 5.57
CA LEU A 240 -2.95 17.02 5.55
C LEU A 240 -2.18 17.05 6.88
N ASN A 241 -2.29 18.18 7.59
CA ASN A 241 -1.60 18.42 8.87
C ASN A 241 -2.48 18.12 10.09
N SER A 242 -3.76 17.81 9.89
CA SER A 242 -4.62 17.27 10.93
C SER A 242 -4.50 15.76 10.96
N ASP A 243 -4.27 15.19 12.14
CA ASP A 243 -4.40 13.76 12.31
C ASP A 243 -5.86 13.34 12.19
N ASN A 244 -6.06 12.19 11.53
CA ASN A 244 -7.35 11.53 11.43
C ASN A 244 -7.95 11.30 12.82
N GLN A 245 -9.26 11.45 12.96
CA GLN A 245 -9.93 11.30 14.26
C GLN A 245 -9.76 9.90 14.86
N SER A 246 -9.65 8.86 14.01
CA SER A 246 -9.38 7.50 14.47
C SER A 246 -8.01 7.33 15.16
N CYS A 247 -7.08 8.27 14.98
CA CYS A 247 -5.75 8.23 15.58
C CYS A 247 -5.68 8.89 16.96
N GLN A 248 -6.63 9.77 17.29
CA GLN A 248 -6.68 10.47 18.59
C GLN A 248 -7.07 9.54 19.76
N LYS A 249 -7.57 8.34 19.47
CA LYS A 249 -8.00 7.33 20.45
C LYS A 249 -7.03 6.16 20.56
N LEU A 250 -5.73 6.45 20.61
CA LEU A 250 -4.73 5.44 20.93
C LEU A 250 -4.39 5.57 22.43
N PRO A 251 -4.54 4.48 23.22
CA PRO A 251 -4.24 4.48 24.65
C PRO A 251 -2.76 4.74 24.96
#